data_AF-A0A3S0FRW4-F1
#
_entry.id   AF-A0A3S0FRW4-F1
#
_cell.length_a   1.000
_cell.length_b   1.000
_cell.length_c   1.000
_cell.angle_alpha   90.00
_cell.angle_beta   90.00
_cell.angle_gamma   90.00
#
_symmetry.space_group_name_H-M   'P 1'
#
loop_
_entity.id
_entity.type
_entity.pdbx_description
1 polymer ?
#
loop_
_entity_poly.entity_id
_entity_poly.type
_entity_poly.pdbx_seq_one_letter_code
_entity_poly.pdbx_strand_id
1 'polypeptide(L)' 'MEIMVEARPDLVDATERKNAAHQLAELVKGNIGVTARVTVTEPGSIERSLGKARRVIDKRPREA' A
#
# COMPACT_ATOMS: atom_id res chain seq x y z
N MET A 1 4.91 0.52 -9.84
CA MET A 1 3.64 0.51 -9.10
C MET A 1 3.94 0.46 -7.62
N GLU A 2 3.28 1.28 -6.82
CA GLU A 2 3.40 1.29 -5.36
C GLU A 2 2.02 1.07 -4.75
N ILE A 3 1.97 0.26 -3.69
CA ILE A 3 0.78 0.00 -2.88
C ILE A 3 1.07 0.56 -1.49
N MET A 4 0.30 1.56 -1.08
CA MET A 4 0.34 2.10 0.27
C MET A 4 -0.82 1.51 1.07
N VAL A 5 -0.51 0.99 2.25
CA VAL A 5 -1.49 0.42 3.18
C VAL A 5 -1.20 0.92 4.58
N GLU A 6 -2.21 0.95 5.44
CA GLU A 6 -2.05 1.30 6.85
C GLU A 6 -1.75 0.05 7.66
N ALA A 7 -0.86 0.17 8.65
CA ALA A 7 -0.77 -0.81 9.72
C ALA A 7 -2.09 -0.86 10.50
N ARG A 8 -2.38 -2.00 11.13
CA ARG A 8 -3.45 -2.04 12.13
C ARG A 8 -3.04 -1.20 13.35
N PRO A 9 -3.98 -0.56 14.07
CA PRO A 9 -3.67 0.30 15.21
C PRO A 9 -2.90 -0.40 16.35
N ASP A 10 -3.10 -1.71 16.50
CA ASP A 10 -2.45 -2.57 17.49
C ASP A 10 -1.06 -3.06 17.05
N LEU A 11 -0.68 -2.86 15.78
CA LEU A 11 0.61 -3.26 15.25
C LEU A 11 1.65 -2.15 15.45
N VAL A 12 2.36 -2.21 16.58
CA VAL A 12 3.38 -1.21 16.96
C VAL A 12 4.81 -1.58 16.55
N ASP A 13 5.08 -2.86 16.27
CA ASP A 13 6.44 -3.34 15.97
C ASP A 13 6.86 -3.05 14.51
N ALA A 14 8.02 -2.40 14.34
CA ALA A 14 8.55 -2.01 13.04
C ALA A 14 9.04 -3.20 12.19
N THR A 15 9.55 -4.25 12.84
CA THR A 15 9.99 -5.49 12.18
C THR A 15 8.79 -6.25 11.64
N GLU A 16 7.72 -6.37 12.43
CA GLU A 16 6.47 -6.99 11.98
C GLU A 16 5.85 -6.23 10.82
N ARG A 17 5.86 -4.89 10.85
CA ARG A 17 5.40 -4.06 9.72
C ARG A 17 6.21 -4.30 8.44
N LYS A 18 7.54 -4.41 8.56
CA LYS A 18 8.41 -4.74 7.42
C LYS A 18 8.11 -6.13 6.87
N ASN A 19 7.94 -7.12 7.75
CA ASN A 19 7.58 -8.48 7.34
C ASN A 19 6.21 -8.52 6.65
N ALA A 20 5.23 -7.78 7.17
CA ALA A 20 3.91 -7.66 6.55
C ALA A 20 3.99 -7.01 5.14
N ALA A 21 4.83 -5.99 4.97
CA ALA A 21 5.06 -5.38 3.65
C ALA A 21 5.62 -6.40 2.64
N HIS A 22 6.61 -7.18 3.06
CA HIS A 22 7.20 -8.23 2.23
C HIS A 22 6.17 -9.32 1.88
N GLN A 23 5.42 -9.81 2.87
CA GLN A 23 4.37 -10.82 2.66
C GLN A 23 3.30 -10.33 1.68
N LEU A 24 2.85 -9.08 1.82
CA LEU A 24 1.85 -8.51 0.91
C LEU A 24 2.38 -8.40 -0.52
N ALA A 25 3.66 -8.02 -0.69
CA ALA A 25 4.27 -7.95 -2.02
C ALA A 25 4.33 -9.31 -2.71
N GLU A 26 4.70 -10.37 -1.98
CA GLU A 26 4.70 -11.75 -2.49
C GLU A 26 3.30 -12.23 -2.85
N LEU A 27 2.30 -11.96 -2.00
CA LEU A 27 0.91 -12.31 -2.27
C LEU A 27 0.35 -11.61 -3.50
N VAL A 28 0.66 -10.31 -3.67
CA VAL A 28 0.29 -9.56 -4.89
C VAL A 28 0.94 -10.18 -6.12
N LYS A 29 2.22 -10.55 -6.03
CA LYS A 29 2.92 -11.20 -7.13
C LYS A 29 2.33 -12.55 -7.48
N GLY A 30 2.05 -13.39 -6.48
CA GLY A 30 1.49 -14.73 -6.67
C GLY A 30 0.06 -14.72 -7.19
N ASN A 31 -0.79 -13.83 -6.70
CA ASN A 31 -2.22 -13.83 -7.02
C ASN A 31 -2.58 -12.97 -8.24
N ILE A 32 -1.84 -11.89 -8.51
CA ILE A 32 -2.14 -10.93 -9.59
C ILE A 32 -1.08 -10.98 -10.70
N GLY A 33 0.14 -11.46 -10.41
CA GLY A 33 1.23 -11.56 -11.39
C GLY A 33 2.10 -10.30 -11.52
N VAL A 34 1.76 -9.22 -10.81
CA VAL A 34 2.46 -7.94 -10.87
C VAL A 34 3.43 -7.75 -9.71
N THR A 35 4.58 -7.14 -9.98
CA THR A 35 5.52 -6.76 -8.93
C THR A 35 5.16 -5.38 -8.39
N ALA A 36 5.05 -5.26 -7.07
CA ALA A 36 4.68 -4.03 -6.39
C ALA A 36 5.67 -3.71 -5.25
N ARG A 37 5.99 -2.42 -5.07
CA ARG A 37 6.54 -1.96 -3.80
C ARG A 37 5.39 -1.76 -2.82
N VAL A 38 5.51 -2.32 -1.62
CA VAL A 38 4.52 -2.15 -0.55
C VAL A 38 5.09 -1.24 0.53
N THR A 39 4.36 -0.18 0.86
CA THR A 39 4.70 0.76 1.93
C THR A 39 3.62 0.69 3.00
N VAL A 40 3.98 0.15 4.17
CA VAL A 40 3.10 0.10 5.34
C VAL A 40 3.29 1.40 6.12
N THR A 41 2.21 2.16 6.23
CA THR A 41 2.16 3.49 6.84
C THR A 41 1.46 3.45 8.20
N GLU A 42 1.54 4.53 8.97
CA GLU A 42 0.85 4.62 10.26
C GLU A 42 -0.68 4.55 10.10
N PRO A 43 -1.40 4.03 11.10
CA PRO A 43 -2.86 4.08 11.13
C PRO A 43 -3.38 5.51 10.94
N GLY A 44 -4.35 5.70 10.04
CA GLY A 44 -4.97 7.01 9.77
C GLY A 44 -4.16 7.96 8.89
N SER A 45 -3.00 7.54 8.36
CA SER A 45 -2.16 8.37 7.50
C SER A 45 -2.62 8.41 6.04
N ILE A 46 -3.44 7.45 5.60
CA ILE A 46 -4.04 7.45 4.27
C ILE A 46 -5.35 8.23 4.34
N GLU A 47 -5.44 9.29 3.53
CA GLU A 47 -6.61 10.15 3.49
C GLU A 47 -7.88 9.33 3.21
N ARG A 48 -8.81 9.37 4.15
CA ARG A 48 -10.14 8.79 3.98
C ARG A 48 -10.99 9.80 3.22
N SER A 49 -11.25 9.50 1.95
CA SER A 49 -12.15 10.32 1.14
C SER A 49 -13.50 10.46 1.84
N LEU A 50 -13.95 11.71 2.02
CA LEU A 50 -15.31 12.06 2.45
C LEU A 50 -16.37 11.78 1.35
N GLY A 51 -15.94 11.33 0.17
CA GLY A 51 -16.79 10.95 -0.97
C GLY A 51 -16.34 9.63 -1.61
N LYS A 52 -16.20 9.58 -2.94
CA LYS A 52 -15.70 8.37 -3.63
C LYS A 52 -14.22 8.15 -3.30
N ALA A 53 -13.86 6.94 -2.87
CA ALA A 53 -12.48 6.61 -2.54
C ALA A 53 -11.57 6.68 -3.78
N ARG A 54 -10.54 7.52 -3.74
CA ARG A 54 -9.48 7.58 -4.76
C ARG A 54 -8.36 6.61 -4.37
N ARG A 55 -8.36 5.41 -4.96
CA ARG A 55 -7.38 4.34 -4.65
C ARG A 55 -6.17 4.30 -5.59
N VAL A 56 -6.23 4.99 -6.72
CA VAL A 56 -5.18 4.98 -7.74
C VAL A 56 -4.74 6.41 -8.02
N ILE A 57 -3.44 6.64 -7.87
CA ILE A 57 -2.78 7.89 -8.26
C ILE A 57 -1.83 7.54 -9.38
N ASP A 58 -2.25 7.83 -10.61
CA ASP A 58 -1.40 7.67 -11.77
C ASP A 58 -0.44 8.86 -11.88
N LYS A 59 0.85 8.59 -11.71
CA LYS A 59 1.93 9.58 -11.81
C LYS A 59 2.70 9.48 -13.14
N ARG A 60 2.21 8.69 -14.11
CA ARG A 60 2.80 8.62 -15.45
C ARG A 60 2.66 9.98 -16.15
N PRO A 61 3.63 10.39 -17.00
CA PRO A 61 3.48 11.57 -17.82
C PRO A 61 2.23 11.42 -18.69
N ARG A 62 1.43 12.49 -18.77
CA ARG A 62 0.29 12.54 -19.70
C ARG A 62 0.85 12.84 -21.08
N GLU A 63 0.39 12.10 -22.09
CA GLU A 63 0.69 12.42 -23.48
C GLU A 63 0.18 13.84 -23.78
N ALA A 64 0.99 14.61 -24.52
CA ALA A 64 0.72 16.00 -24.86
C ALA A 64 -0.39 16.14 -25.90
#